data_AF-A0A5C1QJ57-F1
#
_entry.id   AF-A0A5C1QJ57-F1
#
_cell.length_a   1.000
_cell.length_b   1.000
_cell.length_c   1.000
_cell.angle_alpha   90.00
_cell.angle_beta   90.00
_cell.angle_gamma   90.00
#
_symmetry.space_group_name_H-M   'P 1'
#
loop_
_entity.id
_entity.type
_entity.pdbx_description
1 polymer ?
#
loop_
_entity_poly.entity_id
_entity_poly.type
_entity_poly.pdbx_seq_one_letter_code
_entity_poly.pdbx_strand_id
1 'polypeptide(L)'
;MKKIFIKILLTLLTFGTLYAQSDNTDEIIKLTHESRIEAERSEAKLILEGNIDLYNERYPIDFISIAELNKQELRILRNLIFARYGYSFKSNELTSYFNNFEWYKAKSTNVNDQLNYADKRNIEIIRTFESMDKSQPNIINTNEMVGLWHASLIMPSGFYLVFQFYKDGSFTYRYSQMRQLPEIDKFSGSYEIDGNVILLTITQTTMYEHTEDVDFSGAFGYQWSKSKRIFIDSNETLQFPIEKIQTIEKAFSEEDRYPPEMADREVLTIGNVQFFKYSENPDDY
;
A
#
# COMPACT_ATOMS: atom_id res chain seq x y z
N MET A 1 -23.34 2.40 13.55
CA MET A 1 -22.82 1.03 13.41
C MET A 1 -21.33 1.06 13.77
N LYS A 2 -21.03 0.88 15.06
CA LYS A 2 -19.68 0.74 15.62
C LYS A 2 -19.56 -0.74 16.01
N LYS A 3 -18.82 -1.59 15.28
CA LYS A 3 -18.57 -2.99 15.73
C LYS A 3 -17.55 -3.83 14.93
N ILE A 4 -16.60 -3.24 14.20
CA ILE A 4 -15.47 -4.00 13.58
C ILE A 4 -14.14 -3.26 13.79
N PHE A 5 -13.89 -2.74 15.00
CA PHE A 5 -12.61 -2.07 15.30
C PHE A 5 -11.98 -2.53 16.63
N ILE A 6 -12.54 -3.57 17.26
CA ILE A 6 -12.05 -4.12 18.54
C ILE A 6 -12.07 -5.64 18.45
N LYS A 7 -11.16 -6.25 17.68
CA LYS A 7 -10.87 -7.69 17.85
C LYS A 7 -9.51 -8.22 17.40
N ILE A 8 -8.55 -7.37 17.05
CA ILE A 8 -7.15 -7.82 16.81
C ILE A 8 -6.16 -7.19 17.82
N LEU A 9 -6.63 -6.28 18.69
CA LEU A 9 -5.86 -5.82 19.86
C LEU A 9 -5.68 -6.92 20.96
N LEU A 10 -6.33 -8.09 20.82
CA LEU A 10 -6.26 -9.19 21.80
C LEU A 10 -5.37 -10.37 21.39
N THR A 11 -4.72 -10.34 20.23
CA THR A 11 -3.70 -11.32 19.82
C THR A 11 -2.28 -10.83 20.08
N LEU A 12 -2.10 -9.95 21.07
CA LEU A 12 -0.78 -9.67 21.69
C LEU A 12 -0.54 -10.56 22.93
N LEU A 13 -1.58 -11.22 23.47
CA LEU A 13 -1.52 -11.93 24.75
C LEU A 13 -1.30 -13.44 24.66
N THR A 14 -1.39 -14.06 23.48
CA THR A 14 -1.15 -15.52 23.33
C THR A 14 0.25 -15.89 22.85
N PHE A 15 1.03 -14.95 22.33
CA PHE A 15 2.31 -15.25 21.66
C PHE A 15 3.53 -15.36 22.58
N GLY A 16 3.43 -14.93 23.84
CA GLY A 16 4.57 -14.89 24.76
C GLY A 16 5.09 -16.26 25.22
N THR A 17 4.37 -17.36 25.01
CA THR A 17 4.70 -18.64 25.66
C THR A 17 5.17 -19.77 24.74
N LEU A 18 5.12 -19.65 23.40
CA LEU A 18 5.53 -20.74 22.49
C LEU A 18 6.71 -20.45 21.56
N TYR A 19 7.14 -19.20 21.38
CA TYR A 19 8.34 -18.90 20.60
C TYR A 19 9.66 -19.09 21.37
N ALA A 20 9.65 -19.84 22.48
CA ALA A 20 10.84 -20.11 23.29
C ALA A 20 11.84 -21.10 22.65
N GLN A 21 11.74 -21.38 21.33
CA GLN A 21 12.54 -22.41 20.66
C GLN A 21 13.30 -21.95 19.40
N SER A 22 13.30 -20.66 19.04
CA SER A 22 14.13 -20.15 17.93
C SER A 22 14.96 -18.93 18.36
N ASP A 23 16.21 -18.84 17.90
CA ASP A 23 17.08 -17.67 18.14
C ASP A 23 16.54 -16.38 17.45
N ASN A 24 15.50 -16.49 16.62
CA ASN A 24 14.97 -15.42 15.76
C ASN A 24 13.53 -14.99 16.09
N THR A 25 13.07 -15.26 17.33
CA THR A 25 11.70 -14.97 17.78
C THR A 25 11.28 -13.52 17.57
N ASP A 26 12.16 -12.56 17.86
CA ASP A 26 11.85 -11.13 17.70
C ASP A 26 11.61 -10.74 16.23
N GLU A 27 12.34 -11.35 15.29
CA GLU A 27 12.18 -11.12 13.85
C GLU A 27 10.83 -11.67 13.37
N ILE A 28 10.46 -12.88 13.79
CA ILE A 28 9.18 -13.50 13.43
C ILE A 28 8.00 -12.68 13.98
N ILE A 29 8.09 -12.22 15.24
CA ILE A 29 7.07 -11.36 15.85
C ILE A 29 6.93 -10.06 15.06
N LYS A 30 8.05 -9.45 14.68
CA LYS A 30 8.05 -8.23 13.86
C LYS A 30 7.41 -8.45 12.49
N LEU A 31 7.83 -9.48 11.75
CA LEU A 31 7.29 -9.80 10.42
C LEU A 31 5.78 -10.09 10.46
N THR A 32 5.33 -10.80 11.49
CA THR A 32 3.91 -11.09 11.71
C THR A 32 3.14 -9.80 12.00
N HIS A 33 3.69 -8.92 12.84
CA HIS A 33 3.07 -7.64 13.15
C HIS A 33 2.93 -6.76 11.90
N GLU A 34 3.99 -6.63 11.10
CA GLU A 34 3.99 -5.89 9.84
C GLU A 34 2.97 -6.46 8.84
N SER A 35 2.91 -7.79 8.71
CA SER A 35 1.96 -8.46 7.81
C SER A 35 0.50 -8.25 8.22
N ARG A 36 0.22 -8.14 9.52
CA ARG A 36 -1.12 -7.81 10.03
C ARG A 36 -1.52 -6.38 9.72
N ILE A 37 -0.59 -5.43 9.89
CA ILE A 37 -0.82 -4.02 9.54
C ILE A 37 -1.12 -3.90 8.04
N GLU A 38 -0.38 -4.61 7.19
CA GLU A 38 -0.63 -4.67 5.74
C GLU A 38 -2.02 -5.27 5.42
N ALA A 39 -2.39 -6.36 6.09
CA ALA A 39 -3.70 -7.00 5.90
C ALA A 39 -4.88 -6.11 6.30
N GLU A 40 -4.71 -5.35 7.38
CA GLU A 40 -5.67 -4.36 7.87
C GLU A 40 -5.60 -3.04 7.10
N ARG A 41 -4.59 -2.84 6.22
CA ARG A 41 -4.31 -1.58 5.52
C ARG A 41 -4.23 -0.38 6.48
N SER A 42 -3.75 -0.62 7.69
CA SER A 42 -3.91 0.32 8.82
C SER A 42 -2.71 1.22 9.07
N GLU A 43 -1.59 1.04 8.37
CA GLU A 43 -0.31 1.75 8.64
C GLU A 43 -0.50 3.28 8.73
N ALA A 44 -1.03 3.92 7.69
CA ALA A 44 -1.19 5.37 7.66
C ALA A 44 -2.11 5.89 8.78
N LYS A 45 -3.18 5.17 9.13
CA LYS A 45 -4.09 5.53 10.23
C LYS A 45 -3.40 5.37 11.59
N LEU A 46 -2.67 4.28 11.82
CA LEU A 46 -1.94 4.07 13.06
C LEU A 46 -0.87 5.15 13.27
N ILE A 47 -0.19 5.58 12.21
CA ILE A 47 0.76 6.71 12.25
C ILE A 47 0.05 8.01 12.65
N LEU A 48 -1.12 8.30 12.07
CA LEU A 48 -1.95 9.45 12.44
C LEU A 48 -2.42 9.39 13.90
N GLU A 49 -2.69 8.20 14.43
CA GLU A 49 -3.03 8.00 15.84
C GLU A 49 -1.85 8.17 16.80
N GLY A 50 -0.65 8.43 16.26
CA GLY A 50 0.55 8.76 17.04
C GLY A 50 1.50 7.59 17.24
N ASN A 51 1.26 6.42 16.62
CA ASN A 51 2.17 5.28 16.63
C ASN A 51 3.37 5.53 15.70
N ILE A 52 4.19 6.50 16.07
CA ILE A 52 5.23 7.08 15.20
C ILE A 52 6.36 6.10 14.89
N ASP A 53 6.52 5.05 15.69
CA ASP A 53 7.50 3.98 15.48
C ASP A 53 7.20 3.14 14.22
N LEU A 54 5.95 3.19 13.72
CA LEU A 54 5.59 2.60 12.44
C LEU A 54 6.10 3.42 11.25
N TYR A 55 6.43 4.70 11.45
CA TYR A 55 6.96 5.52 10.36
C TYR A 55 8.37 5.06 9.99
N ASN A 56 8.52 4.49 8.79
CA ASN A 56 9.81 4.02 8.30
C ASN A 56 10.63 5.16 7.67
N GLU A 57 11.89 5.32 8.09
CA GLU A 57 12.79 6.36 7.57
C GLU A 57 13.50 5.98 6.26
N ARG A 58 13.35 4.74 5.81
CA ARG A 58 13.99 4.19 4.61
C ARG A 58 12.98 3.93 3.50
N TYR A 59 11.80 3.45 3.84
CA TYR A 59 10.75 3.06 2.90
C TYR A 59 9.53 3.97 3.03
N PRO A 60 8.85 4.31 1.92
CA PRO A 60 7.59 5.02 1.97
C PRO A 60 6.50 4.25 2.71
N ILE A 61 5.51 4.98 3.23
CA ILE A 61 4.27 4.43 3.78
C ILE A 61 3.54 3.65 2.68
N ASP A 62 2.94 2.51 3.03
CA ASP A 62 2.17 1.69 2.12
C ASP A 62 1.06 2.50 1.45
N PHE A 63 1.11 2.57 0.12
CA PHE A 63 0.17 3.34 -0.69
C PHE A 63 -1.27 2.81 -0.60
N ILE A 64 -1.46 1.51 -0.28
CA ILE A 64 -2.81 0.97 -0.05
C ILE A 64 -3.39 1.59 1.23
N SER A 65 -2.62 1.68 2.32
CA SER A 65 -3.08 2.32 3.56
C SER A 65 -3.39 3.83 3.40
N ILE A 66 -2.65 4.54 2.53
CA ILE A 66 -2.92 5.97 2.24
C ILE A 66 -4.27 6.13 1.52
N ALA A 67 -4.68 5.16 0.70
CA ALA A 67 -5.93 5.21 -0.07
C ALA A 67 -7.20 5.14 0.77
N GLU A 68 -7.09 4.83 2.06
CA GLU A 68 -8.19 4.88 3.02
C GLU A 68 -8.43 6.28 3.58
N LEU A 69 -7.48 7.20 3.40
CA LEU A 69 -7.50 8.51 4.04
C LEU A 69 -8.36 9.52 3.30
N ASN A 70 -9.08 10.35 4.05
CA ASN A 70 -9.79 11.50 3.53
C ASN A 70 -8.86 12.73 3.37
N LYS A 71 -9.37 13.80 2.74
CA LYS A 71 -8.57 15.03 2.46
C LYS A 71 -7.96 15.67 3.71
N GLN A 72 -8.66 15.63 4.84
CA GLN A 72 -8.14 16.19 6.10
C GLN A 72 -7.03 15.29 6.67
N GLU A 73 -7.23 13.97 6.67
CA GLU A 73 -6.24 12.99 7.10
C GLU A 73 -4.97 13.04 6.25
N LEU A 74 -5.08 13.14 4.92
CA LEU A 74 -3.93 13.33 4.03
C LEU A 74 -3.15 14.60 4.36
N ARG A 75 -3.86 15.72 4.61
CA ARG A 75 -3.23 16.98 5.03
C ARG A 75 -2.48 16.81 6.35
N ILE A 76 -3.09 16.14 7.32
CA ILE A 76 -2.45 15.88 8.61
C ILE A 76 -1.23 14.98 8.42
N LEU A 77 -1.34 13.87 7.67
CA LEU A 77 -0.25 12.92 7.44
C LEU A 77 0.95 13.61 6.78
N ARG A 78 0.72 14.45 5.76
CA ARG A 78 1.79 15.25 5.15
C ARG A 78 2.46 16.18 6.18
N ASN A 79 1.68 16.83 7.04
CA ASN A 79 2.22 17.74 8.05
C ASN A 79 2.92 16.99 9.19
N LEU A 80 2.52 15.75 9.50
CA LEU A 80 3.14 14.90 10.50
C LEU A 80 4.61 14.66 10.20
N ILE A 81 4.98 14.53 8.92
CA ILE A 81 6.37 14.41 8.47
C ILE A 81 7.21 15.60 8.97
N PHE A 82 6.70 16.83 8.84
CA PHE A 82 7.39 18.03 9.36
C PHE A 82 7.31 18.10 10.89
N ALA A 83 6.22 17.64 11.49
CA ALA A 83 6.03 17.61 12.94
C ALA A 83 7.07 16.72 13.63
N ARG A 84 7.45 15.58 13.02
CA ARG A 84 8.53 14.70 13.52
C ARG A 84 9.86 15.45 13.74
N TYR A 85 10.13 16.47 12.93
CA TYR A 85 11.31 17.34 13.04
C TYR A 85 11.09 18.58 13.92
N GLY A 86 9.94 18.69 14.59
CA GLY A 86 9.61 19.82 15.46
C GLY A 86 9.24 21.10 14.72
N TYR A 87 8.63 20.99 13.53
CA TYR A 87 8.15 22.16 12.80
C TYR A 87 7.02 22.88 13.55
N SER A 88 7.17 24.19 13.75
CA SER A 88 6.20 25.05 14.44
C SER A 88 5.10 25.50 13.48
N PHE A 89 3.90 24.90 13.59
CA PHE A 89 2.76 25.24 12.75
C PHE A 89 2.13 26.60 13.09
N LYS A 90 1.75 27.35 12.05
CA LYS A 90 0.92 28.58 12.17
C LYS A 90 -0.58 28.27 12.22
N SER A 91 -0.99 27.11 11.72
CA SER A 91 -2.39 26.69 11.71
C SER A 91 -2.78 26.22 13.10
N ASN A 92 -3.76 26.89 13.72
CA ASN A 92 -4.26 26.49 15.04
C ASN A 92 -4.73 25.04 15.08
N GLU A 93 -5.39 24.57 14.02
CA GLU A 93 -5.82 23.17 13.87
C GLU A 93 -4.64 22.19 13.97
N LEU A 94 -3.59 22.39 13.17
CA LEU A 94 -2.41 21.52 13.18
C LEU A 94 -1.65 21.61 14.51
N THR A 95 -1.50 22.81 15.07
CA THR A 95 -0.87 22.99 16.37
C THR A 95 -1.65 22.26 17.47
N SER A 96 -2.97 22.41 17.52
CA SER A 96 -3.83 21.71 18.47
C SER A 96 -3.79 20.20 18.28
N TYR A 97 -3.77 19.72 17.03
CA TYR A 97 -3.67 18.29 16.73
C TYR A 97 -2.36 17.69 17.24
N PHE A 98 -1.22 18.26 16.84
CA PHE A 98 0.09 17.71 17.17
C PHE A 98 0.49 17.89 18.64
N ASN A 99 -0.01 18.92 19.32
CA ASN A 99 0.22 19.12 20.76
C ASN A 99 -0.39 18.00 21.64
N ASN A 100 -1.24 17.13 21.08
CA ASN A 100 -1.74 15.96 21.81
C ASN A 100 -0.73 14.80 21.86
N PHE A 101 0.36 14.86 21.10
CA PHE A 101 1.36 13.80 21.06
C PHE A 101 2.62 14.17 21.85
N GLU A 102 3.06 13.26 22.73
CA GLU A 102 4.24 13.48 23.58
C GLU A 102 5.55 13.63 22.79
N TRP A 103 5.63 12.97 21.63
CA TRP A 103 6.80 13.03 20.74
C TRP A 103 6.93 14.38 20.02
N TYR A 104 5.86 15.16 19.88
CA TYR A 104 5.88 16.43 19.17
C TYR A 104 6.29 17.59 20.10
N LYS A 105 7.34 18.31 19.69
CA LYS A 105 7.77 19.55 20.34
C LYS A 105 8.12 20.57 19.27
N ALA A 106 7.38 21.67 19.22
CA ALA A 106 7.67 22.79 18.33
C ALA A 106 9.04 23.41 18.64
N LYS A 107 9.93 23.48 17.64
CA LYS A 107 11.34 23.89 17.77
C LYS A 107 11.78 24.87 16.69
N SER A 108 11.34 24.69 15.45
CA SER A 108 11.82 25.46 14.30
C SER A 108 10.68 25.83 13.34
N THR A 109 10.81 26.97 12.66
CA THR A 109 9.90 27.37 11.58
C THR A 109 10.36 26.89 10.19
N ASN A 110 11.47 26.15 10.12
CA ASN A 110 11.95 25.49 8.91
C ASN A 110 12.68 24.18 9.27
N VAL A 111 12.29 23.08 8.63
CA VAL A 111 12.89 21.75 8.83
C VAL A 111 13.25 21.08 7.50
N ASN A 112 13.17 21.79 6.37
CA ASN A 112 13.28 21.19 5.04
C ASN A 112 14.62 20.48 4.81
N ASP A 113 15.71 21.02 5.35
CA ASP A 113 17.05 20.44 5.21
C ASP A 113 17.26 19.19 6.09
N GLN A 114 16.32 18.89 7.00
CA GLN A 114 16.34 17.70 7.86
C GLN A 114 15.60 16.52 7.24
N LEU A 115 14.80 16.74 6.20
CA LEU A 115 13.97 15.71 5.57
C LEU A 115 14.85 14.67 4.87
N ASN A 116 14.66 13.41 5.23
CA ASN A 116 15.34 12.28 4.62
C ASN A 116 14.70 11.89 3.27
N TYR A 117 15.21 10.82 2.66
CA TYR A 117 14.69 10.32 1.39
C TYR A 117 13.23 9.84 1.49
N ALA A 118 12.90 9.02 2.50
CA ALA A 118 11.56 8.51 2.70
C ALA A 118 10.55 9.63 2.95
N ASP A 119 10.93 10.67 3.70
CA ASP A 119 10.09 11.85 3.94
C ASP A 119 9.71 12.56 2.64
N LYS A 120 10.70 12.83 1.78
CA LYS A 120 10.47 13.49 0.50
C LYS A 120 9.56 12.65 -0.39
N ARG A 121 9.78 11.33 -0.44
CA ARG A 121 8.93 10.39 -1.17
C ARG A 121 7.50 10.36 -0.60
N ASN A 122 7.34 10.26 0.71
CA ASN A 122 6.02 10.30 1.35
C ASN A 122 5.29 11.62 1.08
N ILE A 123 5.98 12.77 1.13
CA ILE A 123 5.38 14.07 0.78
C ILE A 123 4.89 14.07 -0.67
N GLU A 124 5.66 13.55 -1.62
CA GLU A 124 5.26 13.43 -3.03
C GLU A 124 4.03 12.53 -3.20
N ILE A 125 4.05 11.35 -2.58
CA ILE A 125 2.94 10.39 -2.60
C ILE A 125 1.67 11.03 -2.05
N ILE A 126 1.73 11.57 -0.84
CA ILE A 126 0.55 12.16 -0.18
C ILE A 126 0.01 13.35 -0.98
N ARG A 127 0.87 14.20 -1.56
CA ARG A 127 0.42 15.28 -2.45
C ARG A 127 -0.29 14.77 -3.71
N THR A 128 0.13 13.61 -4.22
CA THR A 128 -0.55 12.95 -5.34
C THR A 128 -1.96 12.53 -4.91
N PHE A 129 -2.12 11.92 -3.73
CA PHE A 129 -3.45 11.60 -3.17
C PHE A 129 -4.29 12.86 -2.88
N GLU A 130 -3.68 13.95 -2.41
CA GLU A 130 -4.39 15.23 -2.20
C GLU A 130 -4.91 15.84 -3.52
N SER A 131 -4.37 15.45 -4.67
CA SER A 131 -4.76 15.95 -5.99
C SER A 131 -6.04 15.30 -6.57
N MET A 132 -6.64 14.35 -5.86
CA MET A 132 -7.90 13.73 -6.24
C MET A 132 -9.02 14.77 -6.41
N ASP A 133 -9.56 14.81 -7.62
CA ASP A 133 -10.64 15.67 -8.08
C ASP A 133 -11.65 14.88 -8.93
N LYS A 134 -12.78 14.58 -8.29
CA LYS A 134 -13.94 13.90 -8.86
C LYS A 134 -14.88 14.82 -9.65
N SER A 135 -14.64 16.13 -9.64
CA SER A 135 -15.52 17.08 -10.32
C SER A 135 -15.27 17.19 -11.83
N GLN A 136 -14.16 16.63 -12.30
CA GLN A 136 -13.77 16.65 -13.71
C GLN A 136 -14.35 15.46 -14.48
N PRO A 137 -14.42 15.54 -15.82
CA PRO A 137 -14.69 14.37 -16.65
C PRO A 137 -13.66 13.27 -16.43
N ASN A 138 -14.09 12.01 -16.56
CA ASN A 138 -13.21 10.85 -16.42
C ASN A 138 -12.03 10.92 -17.38
N ILE A 139 -10.82 10.77 -16.83
CA ILE A 139 -9.59 10.87 -17.62
C ILE A 139 -9.25 9.57 -18.38
N ILE A 140 -9.88 8.45 -17.99
CA ILE A 140 -9.73 7.11 -18.56
C ILE A 140 -11.13 6.51 -18.75
N ASN A 141 -11.38 5.83 -19.87
CA ASN A 141 -12.53 4.94 -20.04
C ASN A 141 -12.26 3.60 -19.36
N THR A 142 -13.23 3.04 -18.62
CA THR A 142 -13.05 1.75 -17.93
C THR A 142 -12.68 0.60 -18.87
N ASN A 143 -13.07 0.65 -20.16
CA ASN A 143 -12.66 -0.35 -21.15
C ASN A 143 -11.14 -0.32 -21.43
N GLU A 144 -10.49 0.84 -21.31
CA GLU A 144 -9.03 0.97 -21.47
C GLU A 144 -8.27 0.35 -20.29
N MET A 145 -8.94 0.22 -19.13
CA MET A 145 -8.34 -0.42 -17.96
C MET A 145 -8.29 -1.94 -18.07
N VAL A 146 -9.10 -2.56 -18.94
CA VAL A 146 -9.20 -4.03 -18.98
C VAL A 146 -7.85 -4.65 -19.30
N GLY A 147 -7.44 -5.61 -18.47
CA GLY A 147 -6.19 -6.34 -18.64
C GLY A 147 -5.49 -6.71 -17.34
N LEU A 148 -4.31 -7.33 -17.50
CA LEU A 148 -3.37 -7.68 -16.45
C LEU A 148 -2.28 -6.61 -16.35
N TRP A 149 -2.19 -5.93 -15.22
CA TRP A 149 -1.29 -4.81 -14.96
C TRP A 149 -0.33 -5.16 -13.82
N HIS A 150 0.97 -5.17 -14.08
CA HIS A 150 1.98 -5.59 -13.11
C HIS A 150 2.94 -4.45 -12.76
N ALA A 151 3.26 -4.25 -11.48
CA ALA A 151 4.10 -3.16 -10.99
C ALA A 151 5.62 -3.35 -11.23
N SER A 152 5.99 -4.16 -12.20
CA SER A 152 7.38 -4.34 -12.65
C SER A 152 7.39 -4.55 -14.17
N LEU A 153 8.35 -3.91 -14.82
CA LEU A 153 8.62 -4.00 -16.26
C LEU A 153 8.96 -5.43 -16.73
N ILE A 154 9.53 -6.23 -15.84
CA ILE A 154 9.84 -7.64 -16.05
C ILE A 154 9.00 -8.50 -15.12
N MET A 155 8.57 -9.66 -15.63
CA MET A 155 7.94 -10.71 -14.84
C MET A 155 9.05 -11.71 -14.45
N PRO A 156 9.65 -11.59 -13.25
CA PRO A 156 10.53 -12.64 -12.74
C PRO A 156 9.71 -13.91 -12.46
N SER A 157 10.32 -14.93 -11.84
CA SER A 157 9.65 -16.20 -11.51
C SER A 157 8.53 -16.10 -10.45
N GLY A 158 7.95 -14.92 -10.23
CA GLY A 158 6.89 -14.63 -9.28
C GLY A 158 6.35 -13.21 -9.47
N PHE A 159 5.17 -12.96 -8.91
CA PHE A 159 4.50 -11.67 -9.00
C PHE A 159 4.91 -10.71 -7.89
N TYR A 160 4.99 -9.42 -8.24
CA TYR A 160 5.02 -8.32 -7.29
C TYR A 160 3.59 -7.81 -7.05
N LEU A 161 3.29 -6.54 -7.30
CA LEU A 161 1.93 -6.01 -7.20
C LEU A 161 1.22 -6.16 -8.54
N VAL A 162 0.00 -6.68 -8.51
CA VAL A 162 -0.79 -6.94 -9.71
C VAL A 162 -2.19 -6.38 -9.55
N PHE A 163 -2.61 -5.59 -10.53
CA PHE A 163 -4.01 -5.29 -10.77
C PHE A 163 -4.52 -6.07 -11.96
N GLN A 164 -5.75 -6.54 -11.83
CA GLN A 164 -6.54 -7.05 -12.92
C GLN A 164 -7.84 -6.27 -12.96
N PHE A 165 -8.20 -5.80 -14.14
CA PHE A 165 -9.48 -5.13 -14.36
C PHE A 165 -10.25 -5.88 -15.42
N TYR A 166 -11.51 -6.15 -15.13
CA TYR A 166 -12.39 -6.94 -15.97
C TYR A 166 -13.42 -6.05 -16.66
N LYS A 167 -13.92 -6.53 -17.79
CA LYS A 167 -14.91 -5.83 -18.63
C LYS A 167 -16.25 -5.61 -17.93
N ASP A 168 -16.57 -6.45 -16.94
CA ASP A 168 -17.80 -6.35 -16.15
C ASP A 168 -17.72 -5.30 -15.02
N GLY A 169 -16.61 -4.57 -14.90
CA GLY A 169 -16.38 -3.60 -13.83
C GLY A 169 -15.86 -4.20 -12.53
N SER A 170 -15.50 -5.49 -12.53
CA SER A 170 -14.80 -6.10 -11.40
C SER A 170 -13.29 -5.92 -11.48
N PHE A 171 -12.61 -5.99 -10.33
CA PHE A 171 -11.16 -5.97 -10.25
C PHE A 171 -10.62 -6.99 -9.24
N THR A 172 -9.33 -7.29 -9.35
CA THR A 172 -8.57 -7.99 -8.32
C THR A 172 -7.21 -7.30 -8.16
N TYR A 173 -6.82 -7.06 -6.92
CA TYR A 173 -5.47 -6.66 -6.55
C TYR A 173 -4.77 -7.79 -5.81
N ARG A 174 -3.54 -8.12 -6.21
CA ARG A 174 -2.72 -9.14 -5.55
C ARG A 174 -1.44 -8.53 -5.05
N TYR A 175 -1.10 -8.90 -3.82
CA TYR A 175 0.17 -8.56 -3.22
C TYR A 175 1.29 -9.49 -3.73
N SER A 176 2.52 -9.06 -3.50
CA SER A 176 3.72 -9.82 -3.85
C SER A 176 3.73 -11.22 -3.22
N GLN A 177 4.12 -12.20 -4.03
CA GLN A 177 4.34 -13.58 -3.59
C GLN A 177 5.65 -13.76 -2.82
N MET A 178 6.53 -12.74 -2.84
CA MET A 178 7.83 -12.77 -2.17
C MET A 178 7.78 -12.26 -0.72
N ARG A 179 6.59 -12.02 -0.17
CA ARG A 179 6.44 -11.58 1.23
C ARG A 179 6.70 -12.76 2.19
N GLN A 180 7.18 -12.41 3.37
CA GLN A 180 7.36 -13.35 4.47
C GLN A 180 6.12 -13.30 5.37
N LEU A 181 5.66 -14.47 5.84
CA LEU A 181 4.53 -14.61 6.76
C LEU A 181 3.26 -13.80 6.38
N PRO A 182 2.81 -13.81 5.10
CA PRO A 182 1.69 -12.97 4.67
C PRO A 182 0.39 -13.36 5.38
N GLU A 183 -0.35 -12.35 5.85
CA GLU A 183 -1.68 -12.51 6.45
C GLU A 183 -2.79 -12.31 5.41
N ILE A 184 -2.56 -11.43 4.43
CA ILE A 184 -3.43 -11.16 3.28
C ILE A 184 -2.82 -11.71 1.99
N ASP A 185 -3.63 -12.26 1.09
CA ASP A 185 -3.21 -12.71 -0.25
C ASP A 185 -3.58 -11.66 -1.32
N LYS A 186 -4.86 -11.29 -1.35
CA LYS A 186 -5.45 -10.42 -2.36
C LYS A 186 -6.77 -9.83 -1.89
N PHE A 187 -7.26 -8.83 -2.60
CA PHE A 187 -8.63 -8.35 -2.47
C PHE A 187 -9.25 -8.05 -3.83
N SER A 188 -10.57 -8.09 -3.90
CA SER A 188 -11.34 -7.97 -5.14
C SER A 188 -12.69 -7.31 -4.88
N GLY A 189 -13.27 -6.77 -5.93
CA GLY A 189 -14.60 -6.19 -5.89
C GLY A 189 -14.90 -5.44 -7.18
N SER A 190 -15.56 -4.29 -7.09
CA SER A 190 -15.90 -3.45 -8.24
C SER A 190 -15.08 -2.17 -8.27
N TYR A 191 -14.85 -1.65 -9.47
CA TYR A 191 -14.16 -0.37 -9.67
C TYR A 191 -14.98 0.60 -10.49
N GLU A 192 -14.81 1.88 -10.19
CA GLU A 192 -15.39 3.00 -10.92
C GLU A 192 -14.33 4.11 -11.08
N ILE A 193 -14.50 4.93 -12.11
CA ILE A 193 -13.66 6.11 -12.37
C ILE A 193 -14.53 7.35 -12.25
N ASP A 194 -14.05 8.32 -11.49
CA ASP A 194 -14.69 9.62 -11.29
C ASP A 194 -13.63 10.73 -11.36
N GLY A 195 -13.61 11.47 -12.47
CA GLY A 195 -12.55 12.44 -12.76
C GLY A 195 -11.18 11.80 -12.90
N ASN A 196 -10.24 12.17 -12.02
CA ASN A 196 -8.91 11.56 -11.90
C ASN A 196 -8.79 10.56 -10.74
N VAL A 197 -9.91 9.99 -10.29
CA VAL A 197 -9.94 9.07 -9.14
C VAL A 197 -10.47 7.71 -9.57
N ILE A 198 -9.77 6.65 -9.20
CA ILE A 198 -10.33 5.29 -9.21
C ILE A 198 -10.86 4.96 -7.82
N LEU A 199 -12.10 4.52 -7.75
CA LEU A 199 -12.75 4.02 -6.55
C LEU A 199 -12.75 2.48 -6.63
N LEU A 200 -12.09 1.83 -5.68
CA LEU A 200 -12.05 0.38 -5.57
C LEU A 200 -12.94 -0.03 -4.40
N THR A 201 -14.16 -0.49 -4.67
CA THR A 201 -15.05 -1.03 -3.65
C THR A 201 -14.71 -2.51 -3.46
N ILE A 202 -14.07 -2.81 -2.35
CA ILE A 202 -13.69 -4.17 -1.97
C ILE A 202 -14.93 -4.87 -1.44
N THR A 203 -15.28 -5.98 -2.07
CA THR A 203 -16.38 -6.87 -1.64
C THR A 203 -15.85 -8.15 -1.03
N GLN A 204 -14.62 -8.55 -1.35
CA GLN A 204 -14.00 -9.77 -0.83
C GLN A 204 -12.50 -9.59 -0.65
N THR A 205 -12.01 -10.01 0.51
CA THR A 205 -10.59 -10.13 0.84
C THR A 205 -10.24 -11.61 1.03
N THR A 206 -9.14 -12.05 0.41
CA THR A 206 -8.58 -13.40 0.62
C THR A 206 -7.44 -13.29 1.63
N MET A 207 -7.60 -13.97 2.77
CA MET A 207 -6.63 -14.01 3.87
C MET A 207 -6.02 -15.40 4.01
N TYR A 208 -4.89 -15.51 4.70
CA TYR A 208 -4.32 -16.78 5.13
C TYR A 208 -4.80 -17.12 6.55
N GLU A 209 -5.55 -18.21 6.71
CA GLU A 209 -5.71 -18.86 8.02
C GLU A 209 -4.54 -19.83 8.19
N HIS A 210 -3.76 -19.67 9.26
CA HIS A 210 -2.52 -20.42 9.45
C HIS A 210 -2.35 -20.91 10.90
N THR A 211 -1.42 -21.86 11.10
CA THR A 211 -0.91 -22.24 12.42
C THR A 211 0.21 -21.31 12.86
N GLU A 212 0.57 -21.31 14.15
CA GLU A 212 1.69 -20.50 14.66
C GLU A 212 3.07 -21.00 14.20
N ASP A 213 3.15 -22.25 13.72
CA ASP A 213 4.36 -22.86 13.17
C ASP A 213 4.84 -22.11 11.91
N VAL A 214 6.14 -21.83 11.86
CA VAL A 214 6.82 -21.16 10.74
C VAL A 214 7.99 -21.98 10.22
N ASP A 215 8.17 -21.99 8.90
CA ASP A 215 9.29 -22.62 8.20
C ASP A 215 10.17 -21.55 7.56
N PHE A 216 11.48 -21.78 7.48
CA PHE A 216 12.41 -20.91 6.74
C PHE A 216 12.68 -21.49 5.35
N SER A 217 12.35 -20.72 4.30
CA SER A 217 12.39 -21.16 2.89
C SER A 217 13.46 -20.42 2.07
N GLY A 218 14.70 -20.44 2.53
CA GLY A 218 15.85 -19.89 1.79
C GLY A 218 15.61 -18.45 1.30
N ALA A 219 15.59 -18.26 -0.02
CA ALA A 219 15.40 -16.95 -0.66
C ALA A 219 14.03 -16.30 -0.41
N PHE A 220 13.02 -17.08 0.02
CA PHE A 220 11.68 -16.60 0.35
C PHE A 220 11.49 -16.29 1.84
N GLY A 221 12.52 -16.52 2.67
CA GLY A 221 12.47 -16.24 4.10
C GLY A 221 11.42 -17.05 4.86
N TYR A 222 10.87 -16.49 5.92
CA TYR A 222 9.87 -17.13 6.79
C TYR A 222 8.51 -17.28 6.11
N GLN A 223 7.94 -18.47 6.20
CA GLN A 223 6.64 -18.85 5.64
C GLN A 223 5.82 -19.59 6.69
N TRP A 224 4.49 -19.49 6.62
CA TRP A 224 3.61 -20.28 7.48
C TRP A 224 3.74 -21.77 7.14
N SER A 225 4.08 -22.62 8.11
CA SER A 225 4.27 -24.07 7.85
C SER A 225 2.99 -24.74 7.36
N LYS A 226 1.84 -24.26 7.86
CA LYS A 226 0.51 -24.64 7.39
C LYS A 226 -0.36 -23.42 7.29
N SER A 227 -0.89 -23.18 6.10
CA SER A 227 -1.90 -22.15 5.85
C SER A 227 -2.92 -22.62 4.84
N LYS A 228 -4.10 -22.01 4.87
CA LYS A 228 -5.12 -22.12 3.83
C LYS A 228 -5.75 -20.75 3.59
N ARG A 229 -6.28 -20.56 2.39
CA ARG A 229 -7.00 -19.32 2.05
C ARG A 229 -8.41 -19.35 2.65
N ILE A 230 -8.79 -18.24 3.25
CA ILE A 230 -10.16 -17.95 3.69
C ILE A 230 -10.65 -16.66 3.02
N PHE A 231 -11.96 -16.54 2.87
CA PHE A 231 -12.60 -15.39 2.23
C PHE A 231 -13.36 -14.59 3.27
N ILE A 232 -13.16 -13.28 3.26
CA ILE A 232 -13.82 -12.35 4.16
C ILE A 232 -14.56 -11.33 3.30
N ASP A 233 -15.86 -11.24 3.48
CA ASP A 233 -16.66 -10.20 2.84
C ASP A 233 -16.37 -8.86 3.51
N SER A 234 -16.18 -7.83 2.68
CA SER A 234 -15.93 -6.46 3.12
C SER A 234 -16.78 -5.48 2.31
N ASN A 235 -16.85 -4.23 2.76
CA ASN A 235 -17.54 -3.17 2.03
C ASN A 235 -16.80 -1.85 2.29
N GLU A 236 -15.54 -1.87 1.91
CA GLU A 236 -14.59 -0.77 2.07
C GLU A 236 -14.27 -0.21 0.69
N THR A 237 -14.17 1.11 0.58
CA THR A 237 -13.82 1.75 -0.69
C THR A 237 -12.47 2.44 -0.54
N LEU A 238 -11.49 1.99 -1.31
CA LEU A 238 -10.21 2.66 -1.46
C LEU A 238 -10.28 3.68 -2.58
N GLN A 239 -9.57 4.80 -2.43
CA GLN A 239 -9.54 5.87 -3.42
C GLN A 239 -8.11 6.19 -3.80
N PHE A 240 -7.80 6.03 -5.08
CA PHE A 240 -6.48 6.36 -5.61
C PHE A 240 -6.60 7.45 -6.68
N PRO A 241 -5.70 8.45 -6.67
CA PRO A 241 -5.51 9.27 -7.86
C PRO A 241 -4.98 8.38 -8.99
N ILE A 242 -5.39 8.68 -10.22
CA ILE A 242 -4.90 8.04 -11.44
C ILE A 242 -4.41 9.09 -12.42
N GLU A 243 -3.50 8.70 -13.29
CA GLU A 243 -3.06 9.49 -14.44
C GLU A 243 -3.64 8.89 -15.72
N LYS A 244 -3.63 9.66 -16.82
CA LYS A 244 -3.97 9.08 -18.13
C LYS A 244 -3.04 7.91 -18.43
N ILE A 245 -3.57 6.86 -19.05
CA ILE A 245 -2.74 5.75 -19.54
C ILE A 245 -1.76 6.31 -20.56
N GLN A 246 -0.48 5.99 -20.38
CA GLN A 246 0.60 6.41 -21.27
C GLN A 246 1.14 5.20 -22.01
N THR A 247 1.63 5.40 -23.22
CA THR A 247 2.42 4.39 -23.94
C THR A 247 3.89 4.75 -23.79
N ILE A 248 4.68 3.86 -23.20
CA ILE A 248 6.14 4.01 -23.24
C ILE A 248 6.62 3.46 -24.58
N GLU A 249 6.91 4.36 -25.50
CA GLU A 249 7.63 4.08 -26.74
C GLU A 249 9.13 3.96 -26.44
N LYS A 250 9.82 2.98 -27.05
CA LYS A 250 11.26 2.73 -26.77
C LYS A 250 12.14 3.99 -26.87
N ALA A 251 13.00 4.18 -25.87
CA ALA A 251 14.29 4.86 -26.02
C ALA A 251 15.40 3.94 -25.49
N PHE A 252 15.82 2.93 -26.26
CA PHE A 252 17.03 2.16 -25.96
C PHE A 252 17.86 1.93 -27.22
N SER A 253 19.17 2.14 -27.08
CA SER A 253 20.18 1.97 -28.13
C SER A 253 20.55 0.50 -28.30
N GLU A 254 21.13 0.13 -29.45
CA GLU A 254 21.52 -1.25 -29.80
C GLU A 254 22.47 -1.95 -28.79
N GLU A 255 23.01 -1.24 -27.79
CA GLU A 255 23.95 -1.78 -26.79
C GLU A 255 23.28 -2.43 -25.56
N ASP A 256 21.97 -2.24 -25.35
CA ASP A 256 21.27 -2.77 -24.17
C ASP A 256 20.92 -4.27 -24.34
N ARG A 257 21.53 -5.14 -23.52
CA ARG A 257 21.33 -6.61 -23.52
C ARG A 257 19.99 -7.06 -22.91
N TYR A 258 18.88 -6.40 -23.24
CA TYR A 258 17.54 -6.84 -22.83
C TYR A 258 16.83 -7.59 -23.97
N PRO A 259 16.07 -8.64 -23.67
CA PRO A 259 15.40 -9.43 -24.70
C PRO A 259 14.42 -8.57 -25.52
N PRO A 260 14.29 -8.83 -26.84
CA PRO A 260 13.54 -8.00 -27.79
C PRO A 260 12.02 -7.92 -27.56
N GLU A 261 11.48 -8.59 -26.53
CA GLU A 261 10.06 -8.71 -26.18
C GLU A 261 9.48 -7.50 -25.40
N MET A 262 10.26 -6.44 -25.19
CA MET A 262 9.75 -5.18 -24.63
C MET A 262 9.26 -4.26 -25.75
N ALA A 263 8.13 -4.62 -26.37
CA ALA A 263 7.35 -3.75 -27.24
C ALA A 263 6.80 -2.53 -26.46
N ASP A 264 6.23 -1.56 -27.17
CA ASP A 264 5.53 -0.43 -26.55
C ASP A 264 4.53 -0.95 -25.52
N ARG A 265 4.60 -0.44 -24.28
CA ARG A 265 3.71 -0.88 -23.20
C ARG A 265 2.86 0.26 -22.70
N GLU A 266 1.58 -0.02 -22.51
CA GLU A 266 0.69 0.84 -21.76
C GLU A 266 1.08 0.84 -20.28
N VAL A 267 1.05 2.02 -19.68
CA VAL A 267 1.38 2.27 -18.28
C VAL A 267 0.23 3.00 -17.63
N LEU A 268 -0.26 2.37 -16.57
CA LEU A 268 -1.31 2.89 -15.70
C LEU A 268 -0.67 3.28 -14.37
N THR A 269 -0.77 4.56 -14.00
CA THR A 269 -0.36 5.03 -12.68
C THR A 269 -1.58 5.01 -11.75
N ILE A 270 -1.49 4.26 -10.63
CA ILE A 270 -2.48 4.26 -9.54
C ILE A 270 -1.77 4.69 -8.26
N GLY A 271 -2.21 5.78 -7.65
CA GLY A 271 -1.46 6.40 -6.55
C GLY A 271 -0.15 6.99 -7.08
N ASN A 272 0.98 6.46 -6.61
CA ASN A 272 2.30 6.76 -7.16
C ASN A 272 2.99 5.54 -7.81
N VAL A 273 2.25 4.43 -7.96
CA VAL A 273 2.80 3.17 -8.45
C VAL A 273 2.43 3.03 -9.92
N GLN A 274 3.42 2.75 -10.75
CA GLN A 274 3.24 2.47 -12.17
C GLN A 274 3.03 0.98 -12.37
N PHE A 275 1.97 0.64 -13.09
CA PHE A 275 1.67 -0.72 -13.52
C PHE A 275 1.76 -0.79 -15.04
N PHE A 276 2.47 -1.80 -15.53
CA PHE A 276 2.67 -2.03 -16.96
C PHE A 276 1.68 -3.07 -17.43
N LYS A 277 1.03 -2.85 -18.57
CA LYS A 277 0.12 -3.84 -19.15
C LYS A 277 0.90 -5.03 -19.69
N TYR A 278 0.53 -6.23 -19.23
CA TYR A 278 1.12 -7.50 -19.66
C TYR A 278 0.23 -8.28 -20.61
N SER A 279 -1.09 -8.23 -20.38
CA SER A 279 -2.06 -8.85 -21.27
C SER A 279 -3.37 -8.06 -21.29
N GLU A 280 -4.06 -8.11 -22.43
CA GLU A 280 -5.45 -7.69 -22.59
C GLU A 280 -6.43 -8.62 -21.85
N ASN A 281 -6.07 -9.89 -21.70
CA ASN A 281 -6.82 -10.84 -20.89
C ASN A 281 -6.34 -10.76 -19.45
N PRO A 282 -7.18 -10.33 -18.49
CA PRO A 282 -6.78 -10.21 -17.09
C PRO A 282 -6.34 -11.54 -16.48
N ASP A 283 -6.76 -12.68 -17.04
CA ASP A 283 -6.49 -14.02 -16.51
C ASP A 283 -5.27 -14.73 -17.15
N ASP A 284 -4.46 -14.03 -17.96
CA ASP A 284 -3.24 -14.59 -18.58
C ASP A 284 -2.07 -14.72 -17.59
N TYR A 285 -2.27 -15.55 -16.57
CA TYR A 285 -1.30 -15.88 -15.53
C TYR A 285 -0.31 -16.99 -15.89
#